data_AF-A0A970XTE1-F1
#
_entry.id   AF-A0A970XTE1-F1
#
_cell.length_a   1.000
_cell.length_b   1.000
_cell.length_c   1.000
_cell.angle_alpha   90.00
_cell.angle_beta   90.00
_cell.angle_gamma   90.00
#
_symmetry.space_group_name_H-M   'P 1'
#
loop_
_entity.id
_entity.type
_entity.pdbx_description
1 polymer ?
#
loop_
_entity_poly.entity_id
_entity_poly.type
_entity_poly.pdbx_seq_one_letter_code
_entity_poly.pdbx_strand_id
1 'polypeptide(L)' 'MKIEIRGAEKLSFRERQVVALKEMGKSTDEISSILKISASTIATLYNRARSKGYEVVIVLPGDVLGIYGGEDDEDA' A
#
# COMPACT_ATOMS: atom_id res chain seq x y z
N MET A 1 -9.58 -8.01 1.46
CA MET A 1 -8.16 -7.64 1.36
C MET A 1 -8.00 -6.18 1.77
N LYS A 2 -7.20 -5.89 2.80
CA LYS A 2 -6.95 -4.53 3.28
C LYS A 2 -5.46 -4.22 3.13
N ILE A 3 -5.12 -3.05 2.59
CA ILE A 3 -3.74 -2.59 2.45
C ILE A 3 -3.48 -1.48 3.46
N GLU A 4 -2.37 -1.56 4.17
CA GLU A 4 -1.89 -0.54 5.10
C GLU A 4 -0.48 -0.07 4.69
N ILE A 5 -0.20 1.21 4.87
CA ILE A 5 1.13 1.80 4.65
C ILE A 5 1.70 2.15 6.02
N ARG A 6 2.73 1.42 6.47
CA ARG A 6 3.47 1.71 7.70
C ARG A 6 4.64 2.64 7.42
N GLY A 7 5.06 3.42 8.42
CA GLY A 7 6.11 4.41 8.24
C GLY A 7 5.66 5.67 7.48
N ALA A 8 4.34 5.86 7.30
CA ALA A 8 3.76 6.97 6.56
C ALA A 8 4.05 8.34 7.20
N GLU A 9 4.39 8.37 8.49
CA GLU A 9 4.83 9.56 9.23
C GLU A 9 6.18 10.11 8.73
N LYS A 10 7.03 9.25 8.18
CA LYS A 10 8.33 9.64 7.58
C LYS A 10 8.16 10.31 6.21
N LEU A 11 7.01 10.11 5.58
CA LEU A 11 6.71 10.61 4.24
C LEU A 11 6.17 12.05 4.29
N SER A 12 6.53 12.85 3.29
CA SER A 12 5.87 14.13 3.06
C SER A 12 4.44 13.91 2.57
N PHE A 13 3.58 14.94 2.67
CA PHE A 13 2.20 14.83 2.20
C PHE A 13 2.10 14.40 0.72
N ARG A 14 2.96 14.95 -0.14
CA ARG A 14 2.99 14.59 -1.58
C ARG A 14 3.51 13.18 -1.81
N GLU A 15 4.51 12.74 -1.04
CA GLU A 15 4.97 11.35 -1.07
C GLU A 15 3.86 10.38 -0.68
N ARG A 16 3.12 10.66 0.41
CA ARG A 16 1.99 9.83 0.85
C ARG A 16 0.93 9.70 -0.25
N GLN A 17 0.57 10.80 -0.91
CA GLN A 17 -0.40 10.77 -2.01
C GLN A 17 0.07 9.89 -3.18
N VAL A 18 1.33 10.04 -3.60
CA VAL A 18 1.90 9.25 -4.69
C VAL A 18 1.97 7.77 -4.33
N VAL A 19 2.49 7.44 -3.14
CA VAL A 19 2.58 6.05 -2.65
C VAL A 19 1.18 5.44 -2.59
N ALA A 20 0.22 6.08 -1.92
CA ALA A 20 -1.13 5.54 -1.78
C ALA A 20 -1.76 5.21 -3.14
N LEU A 21 -1.69 6.12 -4.12
CA LEU A 21 -2.24 5.87 -5.45
C LEU A 21 -1.50 4.74 -6.17
N LYS A 22 -0.17 4.68 -6.05
CA LYS A 22 0.63 3.64 -6.70
C LYS A 22 0.34 2.26 -6.14
N GLU A 23 0.26 2.13 -4.81
CA GLU A 23 -0.02 0.87 -4.13
C GLU A 23 -1.50 0.43 -4.30
N MET A 24 -2.41 1.36 -4.59
CA MET A 24 -3.78 1.05 -5.05
C MET A 24 -3.84 0.63 -6.53
N GLY A 25 -2.70 0.53 -7.22
CA GLY A 25 -2.61 0.05 -8.60
C GLY A 25 -2.82 1.12 -9.68
N LYS A 26 -2.81 2.41 -9.33
CA LYS A 26 -2.96 3.48 -10.34
C LYS A 26 -1.73 3.61 -11.24
N SER A 27 -1.99 3.82 -12.53
CA SER A 27 -0.96 4.12 -13.52
C SER A 27 -0.35 5.51 -13.28
N THR A 28 0.85 5.74 -13.81
CA THR A 28 1.52 7.05 -13.66
C THR A 28 0.71 8.17 -14.31
N ASP A 29 0.02 7.89 -15.42
CA ASP A 29 -0.81 8.87 -16.13
C ASP A 29 -2.05 9.25 -15.31
N GLU A 30 -2.73 8.27 -14.71
CA GLU A 30 -3.84 8.54 -13.78
C GLU A 30 -3.37 9.39 -12.60
N ILE A 31 -2.23 9.05 -11.99
CA ILE A 31 -1.68 9.81 -10.85
C ILE A 31 -1.34 11.25 -11.28
N SER A 32 -0.77 11.41 -12.47
CA SER A 32 -0.45 12.72 -13.06
C SER A 32 -1.72 13.57 -13.22
N SER A 33 -2.79 12.99 -13.76
CA SER A 33 -4.09 13.66 -13.90
C SER A 33 -4.73 14.01 -12.56
N ILE A 34 -4.69 13.10 -11.57
CA ILE A 34 -5.29 13.30 -10.24
C ILE A 34 -4.53 14.37 -9.45
N LEU A 35 -3.20 14.29 -9.40
CA LEU A 35 -2.37 15.15 -8.54
C LEU A 35 -1.90 16.43 -9.23
N LYS A 36 -2.12 16.54 -10.56
CA LYS A 36 -1.70 17.64 -11.43
C LYS A 36 -0.19 17.92 -11.34
N ILE A 37 0.61 16.85 -11.41
CA ILE A 37 2.08 16.91 -11.39
C ILE A 37 2.64 16.00 -12.49
N SER A 38 3.85 16.30 -12.97
CA SER A 38 4.44 15.51 -14.05
C SER A 38 4.81 14.08 -13.61
N ALA A 39 4.91 13.17 -14.59
CA ALA A 39 5.44 11.83 -14.40
C ALA A 39 6.85 11.82 -13.76
N SER A 40 7.71 12.79 -14.10
CA SER A 40 9.04 12.92 -13.50
C SER A 40 9.00 13.31 -12.02
N THR A 41 8.08 14.19 -11.62
CA THR A 41 7.85 14.51 -10.21
C THR A 41 7.32 13.30 -9.45
N ILE A 42 6.39 12.55 -10.04
CA ILE A 42 5.86 11.31 -9.45
C ILE A 42 7.00 10.31 -9.20
N ALA A 43 7.83 10.04 -10.21
CA ALA A 43 8.97 9.13 -10.09
C ALA A 43 9.94 9.57 -8.98
N THR A 44 10.22 10.87 -8.89
CA THR A 44 11.09 11.45 -7.85
C THR A 44 10.51 11.26 -6.45
N LEU A 45 9.22 11.59 -6.27
CA LEU A 45 8.54 11.45 -4.98
C LEU A 45 8.45 9.98 -4.56
N TYR A 46 8.13 9.08 -5.49
CA TYR A 46 8.04 7.66 -5.21
C TYR A 46 9.39 7.06 -4.81
N ASN A 47 10.47 7.40 -5.53
CA ASN A 47 11.83 6.97 -5.17
C ASN A 47 12.26 7.49 -3.80
N ARG A 48 12.02 8.78 -3.53
CA ARG A 48 12.31 9.38 -2.22
C ARG A 48 11.53 8.70 -1.09
N ALA A 49 10.26 8.39 -1.32
CA ALA A 49 9.45 7.67 -0.36
C ALA A 49 10.05 6.29 -0.06
N ARG A 50 10.42 5.51 -1.08
CA ARG A 50 11.04 4.18 -0.91
C ARG A 50 12.33 4.26 -0.10
N SER A 51 13.17 5.27 -0.34
CA SER A 51 14.41 5.47 0.44
C SER A 51 14.17 5.79 1.92
N LYS A 52 12.98 6.25 2.31
CA LYS A 52 12.62 6.50 3.72
C LYS A 52 12.15 5.24 4.46
N GLY A 53 11.98 4.13 3.74
CA GLY A 53 11.63 2.83 4.33
C GLY A 53 10.21 2.78 4.88
N TYR A 54 9.22 3.21 4.08
CA TYR A 54 7.83 2.84 4.34
C TYR A 54 7.60 1.37 3.97
N GLU A 55 6.60 0.74 4.58
CA GLU A 55 6.25 -0.66 4.30
C GLU A 55 4.80 -0.74 3.83
N VAL A 56 4.55 -1.62 2.87
CA VAL A 56 3.19 -1.95 2.41
C VAL A 56 2.83 -3.29 3.03
N VAL A 57 1.78 -3.30 3.85
CA VAL A 57 1.31 -4.49 4.55
C VAL A 57 -0.07 -4.85 4.05
N ILE A 58 -0.28 -6.13 3.73
CA ILE A 58 -1.61 -6.66 3.46
C ILE A 58 -2.12 -7.28 4.75
N VAL A 59 -3.28 -6.81 5.21
CA VAL A 59 -3.99 -7.41 6.35
C VAL A 59 -5.00 -8.40 5.78
N LEU A 60 -4.79 -9.67 6.11
CA LEU A 60 -5.66 -10.79 5.77
C LEU A 60 -6.36 -11.28 7.05
N PRO A 61 -7.69 -11.36 7.05
CA PRO A 61 -8.42 -12.09 8.08
C PRO A 61 -7.96 -13.58 8.10
N GLY A 62 -7.81 -14.17 9.29
CA GLY A 62 -7.21 -15.51 9.46
C GLY A 62 -7.99 -16.63 8.77
N ASP A 63 -9.31 -16.47 8.66
CA ASP A 63 -10.25 -17.30 7.91
C ASP A 63 -9.97 -17.33 6.41
N VAL A 64 -9.47 -16.22 5.83
CA VAL A 64 -9.19 -16.11 4.38
C VAL A 64 -7.99 -16.96 3.95
N LEU A 65 -7.07 -17.24 4.86
CA LEU A 65 -5.87 -18.02 4.59
C LEU A 65 -6.07 -19.54 4.80
N GLY A 66 -7.26 -19.98 5.23
CA GLY A 66 -7.56 -21.40 5.49
C GLY A 66 -6.65 -22.05 6.56
N ILE A 67 -5.94 -21.23 7.34
CA ILE A 67 -4.98 -21.66 8.37
C ILE A 67 -5.68 -22.13 9.66
N TYR A 68 -6.94 -21.76 9.84
CA TYR A 68 -7.80 -22.23 10.95
C TYR A 68 -8.75 -23.35 10.48
N GLY A 69 -8.26 -24.29 9.67
CA GLY A 69 -8.99 -25.52 9.35
C GLY A 69 -8.52 -26.66 10.25
N GLY A 70 -9.20 -26.90 11.38
CA GLY A 70 -9.07 -28.18 12.09
C GLY A 70 -9.08 -28.21 13.62
N GLU A 71 -9.74 -27.30 14.34
CA GLU A 71 -9.92 -27.45 15.81
C GLU A 71 -11.38 -27.30 16.29
N ASP A 72 -12.38 -27.53 15.43
CA ASP A 72 -13.80 -27.48 15.82
C ASP A 72 -14.67 -28.62 15.24
N ASP A 73 -14.10 -29.77 14.89
CA ASP A 73 -14.87 -30.97 14.47
C ASP A 73 -14.23 -32.29 14.98
N GLU A 74 -13.65 -32.27 16.19
CA GLU A 74 -13.40 -33.48 16.98
C GLU A 74 -13.94 -33.26 18.39
N ASP A 75 -15.26 -33.40 18.56
CA ASP A 75 -15.81 -34.14 19.71
C ASP A 75 -17.28 -34.50 19.44
N ALA A 76 -17.52 -35.80 19.60
CA ALA A 76 -18.73 -36.57 19.35
C ALA A 76 -19.90 -36.26 20.29
#